data_AF-N6XQQ6-F1
#
_entry.id   AF-N6XQQ6-F1
#
_cell.length_a   1.000
_cell.length_b   1.000
_cell.length_c   1.000
_cell.angle_alpha   90.00
_cell.angle_beta   90.00
_cell.angle_gamma   90.00
#
_symmetry.space_group_name_H-M   'P 1'
#
loop_
_entity.id
_entity.type
_entity.pdbx_description
1 polymer ?
#
loop_
_entity_poly.entity_id
_entity_poly.type
_entity_poly.pdbx_seq_one_letter_code
_entity_poly.pdbx_strand_id
1 'polypeptide(L)'
;MSERIFGGVLLLVSLAGIWIGWDLQAPMSYEPVGPRAFPLLVLFLLGLCAIALMLEKTSETVWAPPPVLKRIGLLFLIVLAYALLFDKLGFTIATALMTVPVARFFGGSWKQGVVGGIGLGVGMFFFFDRLLDVALPTGLWLNGILG
;
A
#
# COMPACT_ATOMS: atom_id res chain seq x y z
N MET A 1 -5.04 11.08 -22.97
CA MET A 1 -6.38 11.32 -22.35
C MET A 1 -6.55 10.54 -21.06
N SER A 2 -6.03 9.32 -21.00
CA SER A 2 -5.85 8.50 -19.78
C SER A 2 -5.17 9.25 -18.63
N GLU A 3 -4.17 10.07 -18.91
CA GLU A 3 -3.33 10.81 -17.92
C GLU A 3 -4.19 11.81 -17.16
N ARG A 4 -5.08 12.49 -17.89
CA ARG A 4 -6.00 13.48 -17.31
C ARG A 4 -7.06 12.81 -16.44
N ILE A 5 -7.53 11.62 -16.83
CA ILE A 5 -8.47 10.83 -16.03
C ILE A 5 -7.76 10.33 -14.76
N PHE A 6 -6.58 9.73 -14.90
CA PHE A 6 -5.80 9.21 -13.78
C PHE A 6 -5.39 10.32 -12.82
N GLY A 7 -4.88 11.44 -13.33
CA GLY A 7 -4.58 12.64 -12.56
C GLY A 7 -5.81 13.21 -11.87
N GLY A 8 -6.96 13.26 -12.56
CA GLY A 8 -8.23 13.67 -11.95
C GLY A 8 -8.66 12.77 -10.79
N VAL A 9 -8.54 11.45 -10.93
CA VAL A 9 -8.82 10.49 -9.85
C VAL A 9 -7.86 10.68 -8.67
N LEU A 10 -6.54 10.81 -8.93
CA LEU A 10 -5.54 11.05 -7.89
C LEU A 10 -5.80 12.36 -7.15
N LEU A 11 -6.21 13.41 -7.86
CA LEU A 11 -6.56 14.70 -7.28
C LEU A 11 -7.79 14.58 -6.37
N LEU A 12 -8.82 13.87 -6.80
CA LEU A 12 -9.99 13.59 -5.95
C LEU A 12 -9.61 12.79 -4.69
N VAL A 13 -8.78 11.76 -4.83
CA VAL A 13 -8.29 10.96 -3.69
C VAL A 13 -7.47 11.82 -2.73
N SER A 14 -6.59 12.68 -3.24
CA SER A 14 -5.81 13.63 -2.44
C SER A 14 -6.70 14.59 -1.64
N LEU A 15 -7.66 15.25 -2.31
CA LEU A 15 -8.58 16.18 -1.66
C LEU A 15 -9.46 15.49 -0.61
N ALA A 16 -10.01 14.32 -0.93
CA ALA A 16 -10.79 13.52 0.03
C ALA A 16 -9.92 13.08 1.23
N GLY A 17 -8.68 12.66 0.97
CA GLY A 17 -7.72 12.30 2.02
C GLY A 17 -7.37 13.48 2.92
N ILE A 18 -7.18 14.68 2.36
CA ILE A 18 -6.89 15.90 3.12
C ILE A 18 -8.08 16.24 4.01
N TRP A 19 -9.30 16.13 3.47
CA TRP A 19 -10.52 16.40 4.21
C TRP A 19 -10.70 15.45 5.39
N ILE A 20 -10.49 14.15 5.20
CA ILE A 20 -10.54 13.14 6.27
C ILE A 20 -9.39 13.33 7.27
N GLY A 21 -8.17 13.55 6.77
CA GLY A 21 -6.97 13.68 7.57
C GLY A 21 -6.90 14.97 8.40
N TRP A 22 -7.76 15.95 8.12
CA TRP A 22 -7.79 17.22 8.85
C TRP A 22 -8.17 17.04 10.33
N ASP A 23 -9.01 16.04 10.61
CA ASP A 23 -9.52 15.75 11.96
C ASP A 23 -8.64 14.76 12.75
N LEU A 24 -7.46 14.39 12.21
CA LEU A 24 -6.52 13.54 12.93
C LEU A 24 -5.96 14.28 14.15
N GLN A 25 -6.49 13.95 15.33
CA GLN A 25 -6.02 14.43 16.63
C GLN A 25 -5.39 13.29 17.42
N ALA A 26 -4.18 13.50 17.94
CA ALA A 26 -3.57 12.56 18.89
C ALA A 26 -4.12 12.84 20.29
N PRO A 27 -4.53 11.81 21.06
CA PRO A 27 -4.96 11.97 22.45
C PRO A 27 -3.90 12.59 23.37
N MET A 28 -2.62 12.43 23.04
CA MET A 28 -1.46 13.07 23.67
C MET A 28 -0.40 13.34 22.59
N SER A 29 -0.16 14.62 22.25
CA SER A 29 0.87 15.00 21.29
C SER A 29 2.09 15.55 22.02
N TYR A 30 3.11 14.71 22.22
CA TYR A 30 4.42 15.15 22.73
C TYR A 30 5.30 15.75 21.63
N GLU A 31 4.91 15.59 20.36
CA GLU A 31 5.66 16.07 19.19
C GLU A 31 5.04 17.38 18.65
N PRO A 32 5.85 18.43 18.36
CA PRO A 32 5.36 19.79 18.06
C PRO A 32 4.56 19.92 16.76
N VAL A 33 4.73 18.98 15.81
CA VAL A 33 4.07 19.01 14.49
C VAL A 33 2.74 18.25 14.45
N GLY A 34 2.46 17.44 15.47
CA GLY A 34 1.25 16.61 15.56
C GLY A 34 1.15 15.49 14.51
N PRO A 35 0.22 14.54 14.68
CA PRO A 35 0.11 13.35 13.83
C PRO A 35 -0.37 13.64 12.40
N ARG A 36 -0.99 14.81 12.19
CA ARG A 36 -1.59 15.21 10.90
C ARG A 36 -0.59 15.77 9.89
N ALA A 37 0.55 16.29 10.33
CA ALA A 37 1.46 17.01 9.44
C ALA A 37 2.00 16.12 8.32
N PHE A 38 2.41 14.90 8.67
CA PHE A 38 2.96 13.95 7.70
C PHE A 38 1.91 13.48 6.68
N PRO A 39 0.72 12.96 7.07
CA PRO A 39 -0.33 12.59 6.12
C PRO A 39 -0.73 13.74 5.19
N LEU A 40 -0.94 14.95 5.74
CA LEU A 40 -1.39 16.10 4.96
C LEU A 40 -0.32 16.56 3.95
N LEU A 41 0.96 16.53 4.33
CA LEU A 41 2.07 16.88 3.43
C LEU A 41 2.15 15.91 2.25
N VAL A 42 2.06 14.60 2.50
CA VAL A 42 2.10 13.58 1.44
C VAL A 42 0.92 13.74 0.49
N LEU A 43 -0.29 13.96 1.03
CA LEU A 43 -1.49 14.16 0.20
C LEU A 43 -1.43 15.46 -0.60
N PHE A 44 -0.88 16.54 -0.02
CA PHE A 44 -0.66 17.81 -0.73
C PHE A 44 0.31 17.64 -1.90
N LEU A 45 1.46 16.98 -1.68
CA LEU A 45 2.42 16.65 -2.74
C LEU A 45 1.78 15.77 -3.82
N LEU A 46 1.00 14.77 -3.43
CA LEU A 46 0.24 13.94 -4.37
C LEU A 46 -0.71 14.78 -5.24
N GLY A 47 -1.39 15.75 -4.64
CA GLY A 47 -2.26 16.69 -5.36
C GLY A 47 -1.49 17.55 -6.36
N LEU A 48 -0.32 18.07 -5.99
CA LEU A 48 0.56 18.79 -6.91
C LEU A 48 1.03 17.92 -8.07
N CYS A 49 1.47 16.68 -7.80
CA CYS A 49 1.86 15.73 -8.83
C CYS A 49 0.68 15.38 -9.76
N ALA A 50 -0.53 15.24 -9.22
CA ALA A 50 -1.73 14.97 -10.00
C ALA A 50 -2.06 16.15 -10.96
N ILE A 51 -1.95 17.40 -10.49
CA ILE A 51 -2.11 18.59 -11.34
C ILE A 51 -1.04 18.61 -12.42
N ALA A 52 0.23 18.40 -12.06
CA ALA A 52 1.33 18.37 -13.02
C ALA A 52 1.11 17.33 -14.12
N LEU A 53 0.66 16.13 -13.75
CA LEU A 53 0.34 15.05 -14.68
C LEU A 53 -0.82 15.41 -15.63
N MET A 54 -1.82 16.15 -15.14
CA MET A 54 -2.94 16.60 -15.98
C MET A 54 -2.54 17.69 -16.98
N LEU A 55 -1.52 18.49 -16.65
CA LEU A 55 -0.98 19.55 -17.51
C LEU A 55 0.02 19.02 -18.54
N GLU A 56 0.56 17.82 -18.32
CA GLU A 56 1.51 17.21 -19.22
C GLU A 56 0.86 16.84 -20.57
N LYS A 57 1.47 17.32 -21.65
CA LYS A 57 1.03 17.04 -23.03
C LYS A 57 1.69 15.76 -23.52
N THR A 58 1.24 14.63 -23.00
CA THR A 58 1.76 13.31 -23.39
C THR A 58 1.25 12.87 -24.77
N SER A 59 2.07 12.05 -25.45
CA SER A 59 1.77 11.43 -26.75
C SER A 59 0.61 10.42 -26.68
N GLU A 60 0.16 9.91 -27.83
CA GLU A 60 -0.95 8.96 -27.89
C GLU A 60 -0.75 7.77 -26.94
N THR A 61 -1.76 7.54 -26.09
CA THR A 61 -1.71 6.45 -25.14
C THR A 61 -2.24 5.15 -25.70
N VAL A 62 -1.32 4.20 -25.85
CA VAL A 62 -1.61 2.83 -26.25
C VAL A 62 -2.02 2.05 -25.00
N TRP A 63 -3.30 1.70 -24.91
CA TRP A 63 -3.78 0.85 -23.83
C TRP A 63 -3.21 -0.56 -23.94
N ALA A 64 -2.91 -1.15 -22.79
CA ALA A 64 -2.48 -2.54 -22.73
C ALA A 64 -3.59 -3.47 -23.23
N PRO A 65 -3.25 -4.59 -23.89
CA PRO A 65 -4.25 -5.52 -24.40
C PRO A 65 -5.06 -6.13 -23.23
N PRO A 66 -6.32 -6.57 -23.48
CA PRO A 66 -7.23 -7.02 -22.43
C PRO A 66 -6.68 -8.08 -21.45
N PRO A 67 -5.86 -9.07 -21.88
CA PRO A 67 -5.25 -10.03 -20.95
C PRO A 67 -4.30 -9.38 -19.94
N VAL A 68 -3.57 -8.34 -20.36
CA VAL A 68 -2.64 -7.60 -19.50
C VAL A 68 -3.42 -6.73 -18.51
N LEU A 69 -4.50 -6.07 -18.95
CA LEU A 69 -5.39 -5.31 -18.06
C LEU A 69 -6.00 -6.19 -16.97
N LYS A 70 -6.44 -7.42 -17.29
CA LYS A 70 -6.92 -8.38 -16.28
C LYS A 70 -5.84 -8.73 -15.26
N ARG A 71 -4.59 -8.91 -15.71
CA ARG A 71 -3.44 -9.18 -14.83
C ARG A 71 -3.16 -8.03 -13.88
N ILE A 72 -3.18 -6.79 -14.40
CA ILE A 72 -3.01 -5.57 -13.60
C ILE A 72 -4.13 -5.45 -12.57
N GLY A 73 -5.39 -5.64 -12.98
CA GLY A 73 -6.53 -5.62 -12.07
C GLY A 73 -6.43 -6.67 -10.96
N LEU A 74 -5.98 -7.89 -11.28
CA LEU A 74 -5.82 -8.94 -10.29
C LEU A 74 -4.65 -8.65 -9.32
N LEU A 75 -3.53 -8.09 -9.81
CA LEU A 75 -2.45 -7.61 -8.95
C LEU A 75 -2.92 -6.51 -8.00
N PHE A 76 -3.69 -5.55 -8.50
CA PHE A 76 -4.30 -4.50 -7.67
C PHE A 76 -5.18 -5.11 -6.57
N LEU A 77 -6.04 -6.07 -6.90
CA LEU A 77 -6.88 -6.76 -5.93
C LEU A 77 -6.09 -7.54 -4.89
N ILE A 78 -4.96 -8.14 -5.25
CA ILE A 78 -4.07 -8.83 -4.31
C ILE A 78 -3.45 -7.86 -3.33
N VAL A 79 -2.96 -6.70 -3.80
CA VAL A 79 -2.41 -5.65 -2.93
C VAL A 79 -3.49 -5.04 -2.04
N LEU A 80 -4.70 -4.86 -2.57
CA LEU A 80 -5.84 -4.39 -1.79
C LEU A 80 -6.22 -5.40 -0.69
N ALA A 81 -6.28 -6.69 -1.03
CA ALA A 81 -6.53 -7.75 -0.06
C ALA A 81 -5.44 -7.78 1.02
N TYR A 82 -4.17 -7.62 0.64
CA TYR A 82 -3.07 -7.49 1.59
C TYR A 82 -3.30 -6.32 2.56
N ALA A 83 -3.64 -5.12 2.07
CA ALA A 83 -3.90 -3.96 2.92
C ALA A 83 -5.08 -4.19 3.90
N LEU A 84 -6.14 -4.86 3.46
CA LEU A 84 -7.32 -5.16 4.29
C LEU A 84 -7.06 -6.28 5.33
N LEU A 85 -6.18 -7.22 5.00
CA LEU A 85 -5.82 -8.34 5.88
C LEU A 85 -4.61 -8.02 6.78
N PHE A 86 -3.90 -6.93 6.52
CA PHE A 86 -2.64 -6.55 7.15
C PHE A 86 -2.72 -6.53 8.69
N ASP A 87 -3.72 -5.83 9.24
CA ASP A 87 -3.93 -5.73 10.69
C ASP A 87 -4.56 -7.02 11.28
N LYS A 88 -5.40 -7.70 10.49
CA LYS A 88 -6.13 -8.90 10.93
C LYS A 88 -5.21 -10.11 11.08
N LEU A 89 -4.41 -10.39 10.05
CA LEU A 89 -3.51 -11.54 10.00
C LEU A 89 -2.10 -11.22 10.50
N GLY A 90 -1.75 -9.94 10.61
CA GLY A 90 -0.39 -9.52 10.92
C GLY A 90 0.51 -9.51 9.69
N PHE A 91 1.62 -8.78 9.82
CA PHE A 91 2.59 -8.51 8.76
C PHE A 91 3.08 -9.81 8.11
N THR A 92 3.68 -10.72 8.87
CA THR A 92 4.35 -11.91 8.33
C THR A 92 3.43 -12.77 7.48
N ILE A 93 2.21 -13.01 7.95
CA ILE A 93 1.26 -13.92 7.29
C ILE A 93 0.55 -13.23 6.14
N ALA A 94 0.17 -11.96 6.30
CA ALA A 94 -0.36 -11.16 5.19
C ALA A 94 0.67 -11.06 4.05
N THR A 95 1.95 -10.80 4.36
CA THR A 95 3.02 -10.66 3.37
C THR A 95 3.29 -11.99 2.67
N ALA A 96 3.32 -13.11 3.41
CA ALA A 96 3.50 -14.43 2.82
C ALA A 96 2.36 -14.76 1.84
N LEU A 97 1.10 -14.53 2.23
CA LEU A 97 -0.07 -14.75 1.39
C LEU A 97 -0.10 -13.87 0.14
N MET A 98 0.33 -12.62 0.26
CA MET A 98 0.44 -11.68 -0.87
C MET A 98 1.55 -12.10 -1.85
N THR A 99 2.68 -12.56 -1.31
CA THR A 99 3.87 -12.89 -2.12
C THR A 99 3.65 -14.10 -3.04
N VAL A 100 2.87 -15.10 -2.60
CA VAL A 100 2.62 -16.33 -3.38
C VAL A 100 1.98 -16.05 -4.76
N PRO A 101 0.81 -15.39 -4.86
CA PRO A 101 0.20 -15.10 -6.15
C PRO A 101 1.04 -14.08 -6.94
N VAL A 102 1.70 -13.11 -6.28
CA VAL A 102 2.61 -12.17 -6.95
C VAL A 102 3.76 -12.91 -7.62
N ALA A 103 4.44 -13.82 -6.93
CA ALA A 103 5.49 -14.66 -7.51
C ALA A 103 4.97 -15.44 -8.74
N ARG A 104 3.73 -15.95 -8.68
CA ARG A 104 3.10 -16.62 -9.82
C ARG A 104 2.85 -15.68 -11.01
N PHE A 105 2.52 -14.41 -10.74
CA PHE A 105 2.43 -13.36 -11.76
C PHE A 105 3.78 -12.96 -12.34
N PHE A 106 4.91 -13.24 -11.69
CA PHE A 106 6.23 -12.98 -12.26
C PHE A 106 6.91 -14.24 -12.84
N GLY A 107 6.17 -15.35 -12.96
CA GLY A 107 6.67 -16.60 -13.54
C GLY A 107 7.34 -17.55 -12.56
N GLY A 108 7.32 -17.23 -11.26
CA GLY A 108 7.78 -18.13 -10.21
C GLY A 108 6.86 -19.35 -10.01
N SER A 109 7.45 -20.45 -9.57
CA SER A 109 6.70 -21.64 -9.14
C SER A 109 6.00 -21.39 -7.80
N TRP A 110 4.93 -22.16 -7.51
CA TRP A 110 4.24 -22.09 -6.22
C TRP A 110 5.18 -22.34 -5.03
N LYS A 111 6.14 -23.26 -5.18
CA LYS A 111 7.16 -23.53 -4.16
C LYS A 111 8.04 -22.30 -3.90
N GLN A 112 8.51 -21.64 -4.97
CA GLN A 112 9.28 -20.40 -4.85
C GLN A 112 8.45 -19.26 -4.23
N GLY A 113 7.16 -19.16 -4.58
CA GLY A 113 6.26 -18.17 -3.98
C GLY A 113 6.07 -18.38 -2.48
N VAL A 114 5.90 -19.63 -2.02
CA VAL A 114 5.75 -19.95 -0.60
C VAL A 114 7.05 -19.73 0.16
N VAL A 115 8.16 -20.28 -0.34
CA VAL A 115 9.48 -20.12 0.31
C VAL A 115 9.90 -18.65 0.32
N GLY A 116 9.72 -17.94 -0.78
CA GLY A 116 9.98 -16.50 -0.88
C GLY A 116 9.06 -15.68 0.02
N GLY A 117 7.78 -16.02 0.11
CA GLY A 117 6.82 -15.35 0.98
C GLY A 117 7.14 -15.52 2.47
N ILE A 118 7.49 -16.74 2.89
CA ILE A 118 7.93 -17.00 4.28
C ILE A 118 9.25 -16.26 4.55
N GLY A 119 10.23 -16.38 3.66
CA GLY A 119 11.53 -15.73 3.82
C GLY A 119 11.42 -14.21 3.88
N LEU A 120 10.60 -13.60 3.01
CA LEU A 120 10.38 -12.16 2.96
C LEU A 120 9.57 -11.69 4.16
N GLY A 121 8.50 -12.40 4.52
CA GLY A 121 7.68 -12.09 5.69
C GLY A 121 8.47 -12.16 7.01
N VAL A 122 9.20 -13.25 7.26
CA VAL A 122 10.00 -13.42 8.48
C VAL A 122 11.22 -12.51 8.48
N GLY A 123 11.93 -12.42 7.35
CA GLY A 123 13.14 -11.60 7.23
C GLY A 123 12.85 -10.11 7.41
N MET A 124 11.81 -9.58 6.76
CA MET A 124 11.41 -8.19 6.95
C MET A 124 10.83 -7.96 8.34
N PHE A 125 10.08 -8.91 8.90
CA PHE A 125 9.59 -8.77 10.27
C PHE A 125 10.76 -8.60 11.24
N PHE A 126 11.79 -9.45 11.17
CA PHE A 126 12.97 -9.32 12.01
C PHE A 126 13.72 -8.00 11.78
N PHE A 127 13.85 -7.58 10.52
CA PHE A 127 14.52 -6.33 10.18
C PHE A 127 13.80 -5.11 10.77
N PHE A 128 12.48 -5.02 10.62
CA PHE A 128 11.71 -3.90 11.16
C PHE A 128 11.57 -3.97 12.68
N ASP A 129 11.23 -5.13 13.24
CA ASP A 129 11.03 -5.30 14.68
C ASP A 129 12.33 -5.15 15.47
N ARG A 130 13.43 -5.79 15.04
CA ARG A 130 14.67 -5.86 15.83
C ARG A 130 15.78 -4.93 15.42
N LEU A 131 15.87 -4.58 14.15
CA LEU A 131 16.93 -3.67 13.71
C LEU A 131 16.46 -2.21 13.72
N LEU A 132 15.20 -1.96 13.37
CA LEU A 132 14.64 -0.62 13.25
C LEU A 132 13.73 -0.21 14.41
N ASP A 133 13.39 -1.14 15.32
CA ASP A 133 12.47 -0.93 16.45
C ASP A 133 11.11 -0.35 16.00
N VAL A 134 10.63 -0.82 14.84
CA VAL A 134 9.36 -0.41 14.23
C VAL A 134 8.31 -1.47 14.55
N ALA A 135 7.29 -1.09 15.31
CA ALA A 135 6.18 -1.96 15.64
C ALA A 135 5.40 -2.38 14.37
N LEU A 136 5.37 -3.68 14.11
CA LEU A 136 4.57 -4.29 13.05
C LEU A 136 3.37 -5.02 13.64
N PRO A 137 2.21 -5.04 12.95
CA PRO A 137 1.08 -5.83 13.40
C PRO A 137 1.47 -7.30 13.45
N THR A 138 1.41 -7.90 14.63
CA THR A 138 1.53 -9.36 14.81
C THR A 138 0.23 -10.05 14.38
N GLY A 139 -0.89 -9.32 14.44
CA GLY A 139 -2.21 -9.72 13.97
C GLY A 139 -3.21 -9.82 15.13
N LEU A 140 -4.42 -9.32 14.90
CA LEU A 140 -5.48 -9.29 15.91
C LEU A 140 -5.85 -10.67 16.50
N TRP A 141 -5.76 -11.73 15.70
CA TRP A 141 -5.92 -13.13 16.11
C TRP A 141 -4.89 -13.64 17.14
N LEU A 142 -3.69 -13.05 17.22
CA LEU A 142 -2.70 -13.37 18.25
C LEU A 142 -2.98 -12.68 19.59
N ASN A 143 -3.63 -11.51 19.59
CA ASN A 143 -4.07 -10.85 20.84
C ASN A 143 -5.07 -11.73 21.60
N GLY A 144 -5.94 -12.47 20.91
CA GLY A 144 -6.83 -13.46 21.54
C GLY A 144 -6.12 -14.66 22.18
N ILE A 145 -4.83 -14.88 21.89
CA ILE A 145 -4.02 -15.99 22.42
C ILE A 145 -3.02 -15.48 23.49
N LEU A 146 -2.54 -14.24 23.38
CA LEU A 146 -1.49 -13.68 24.25
C LEU A 146 -1.98 -12.72 25.34
N GLY A 147 -3.26 -12.33 25.34
CA GLY A 147 -3.88 -11.54 26.43
C GLY A 147 -3.66 -10.05 26.31
#